data_AF-A0A968BZI7-F1
#
_entry.id   AF-A0A968BZI7-F1
#
_cell.length_a   1.000
_cell.length_b   1.000
_cell.length_c   1.000
_cell.angle_alpha   90.00
_cell.angle_beta   90.00
_cell.angle_gamma   90.00
#
_symmetry.space_group_name_H-M   'P 1'
#
loop_
_entity.id
_entity.type
_entity.pdbx_description
1 polymer ?
#
loop_
_entity_poly.entity_id
_entity_poly.type
_entity_poly.pdbx_seq_one_letter_code
_entity_poly.pdbx_strand_id
1 'polypeptide(L)'
;IGVLVGALSGYYGGVTDSLLMRFTEAMFTIPQLFLLLVMAKFLAGKVPTIEVLGREMSGSVIVIIVIIGLTSWMYLARIVRADFLSLKEREFVLAADTIGTKNRGIIFRHILPNTMAPIIVAATLGVAGAILSEAYI
;
A
#
# COMPACT_ATOMS: atom_id res chain seq x y z
N ILE A 1 4.25 -2.00 2.14
CA ILE A 1 3.95 -0.85 3.06
C ILE A 1 2.48 -0.82 3.43
N GLY A 2 1.56 -0.68 2.46
CA GLY A 2 0.12 -0.54 2.74
C GLY A 2 -0.47 -1.64 3.61
N VAL A 3 -0.13 -2.91 3.34
CA VAL A 3 -0.56 -4.05 4.17
C VAL A 3 -0.14 -3.90 5.64
N LEU A 4 1.09 -3.48 5.92
CA LEU A 4 1.57 -3.32 7.30
C LEU A 4 0.85 -2.18 8.01
N VAL A 5 0.70 -1.03 7.35
CA VAL A 5 0.01 0.14 7.93
C VAL A 5 -1.47 -0.17 8.17
N GLY A 6 -2.14 -0.80 7.19
CA GLY A 6 -3.53 -1.21 7.29
C GLY A 6 -3.75 -2.27 8.37
N ALA A 7 -2.87 -3.27 8.46
CA ALA A 7 -2.95 -4.32 9.48
C ALA A 7 -2.78 -3.75 10.90
N LEU A 8 -1.79 -2.87 11.11
CA LEU A 8 -1.55 -2.26 12.41
C LEU A 8 -2.68 -1.31 12.83
N SER A 9 -3.15 -0.47 11.91
CA SER A 9 -4.27 0.45 12.18
C SER A 9 -5.58 -0.31 12.44
N GLY A 10 -5.94 -1.27 11.59
CA GLY A 10 -7.18 -2.04 11.71
C GLY A 10 -7.22 -2.96 12.92
N TYR A 11 -6.11 -3.63 13.25
CA TYR A 11 -6.06 -4.55 14.39
C TYR A 11 -6.07 -3.82 15.73
N TYR A 12 -5.15 -2.86 15.94
CA TYR A 12 -5.01 -2.20 17.24
C TYR A 12 -6.05 -1.10 17.48
N GLY A 13 -6.61 -0.48 16.43
CA GLY A 13 -7.63 0.55 16.56
C GLY A 13 -7.16 1.80 17.32
N GLY A 14 -8.13 2.60 17.78
CA GLY A 14 -7.92 3.71 18.71
C GLY A 14 -6.90 4.75 18.23
N VAL A 15 -5.91 5.05 19.07
CA VAL A 15 -4.89 6.07 18.79
C VAL A 15 -3.96 5.65 17.65
N THR A 16 -3.55 4.38 17.60
CA THR A 16 -2.70 3.85 16.53
C THR A 16 -3.37 3.99 15.17
N ASP A 17 -4.66 3.66 15.11
CA ASP A 17 -5.48 3.86 13.92
C ASP A 17 -5.55 5.33 13.52
N SER A 18 -5.93 6.21 14.45
CA SER A 18 -6.06 7.64 14.19
C SER A 18 -4.77 8.27 13.68
N LEU A 19 -3.61 7.95 14.27
CA LEU A 19 -2.31 8.50 13.86
C LEU A 19 -1.90 8.00 12.47
N LEU A 20 -1.98 6.68 12.24
CA LEU A 20 -1.57 6.09 10.96
C LEU A 20 -2.48 6.52 9.82
N MET A 21 -3.80 6.60 10.06
CA MET A 21 -4.75 7.03 9.04
C MET A 21 -4.66 8.52 8.78
N ARG A 22 -4.48 9.37 9.80
CA ARG A 22 -4.22 10.81 9.58
C ARG A 22 -2.97 11.06 8.75
N PHE A 23 -1.89 10.34 9.04
CA PHE A 23 -0.68 10.44 8.22
C PHE A 23 -0.92 10.00 6.77
N THR A 24 -1.63 8.88 6.59
CA THR A 24 -1.99 8.35 5.27
C THR A 24 -2.90 9.33 4.49
N GLU A 25 -3.85 9.97 5.15
CA GLU A 25 -4.78 10.94 4.56
C GLU A 25 -4.06 12.25 4.20
N ALA A 26 -3.18 12.74 5.07
CA ALA A 26 -2.36 13.92 4.78
C ALA A 26 -1.51 13.71 3.51
N MET A 27 -0.88 12.55 3.37
CA MET A 27 -0.11 12.19 2.17
C MET A 27 -0.97 12.06 0.91
N PHE A 28 -2.21 11.57 1.04
CA PHE A 28 -3.11 11.38 -0.09
C PHE A 28 -3.71 12.68 -0.64
N THR A 29 -3.60 13.77 0.12
CA THR A 29 -4.09 15.08 -0.30
C THR A 29 -3.27 15.64 -1.46
N ILE A 30 -2.04 15.15 -1.67
CA ILE A 30 -1.17 15.56 -2.78
C ILE A 30 -1.64 14.85 -4.07
N PRO A 31 -2.04 15.60 -5.12
CA PRO A 31 -2.47 14.98 -6.37
C PRO A 31 -1.32 14.22 -7.04
N GLN A 32 -1.52 12.92 -7.26
CA GLN A 32 -0.49 12.04 -7.82
C GLN A 32 0.00 12.51 -9.19
N LEU A 33 -0.90 12.95 -10.06
CA LEU A 33 -0.54 13.49 -11.38
C LEU A 33 0.37 14.73 -11.27
N PHE A 34 0.08 15.64 -10.33
CA PHE A 34 0.90 16.81 -10.12
C PHE A 34 2.31 16.43 -9.68
N LEU A 35 2.42 15.47 -8.75
CA LEU A 35 3.70 14.97 -8.27
C LEU A 35 4.48 14.28 -9.40
N LEU A 36 3.82 13.48 -10.24
CA LEU A 36 4.43 12.87 -11.43
C LEU A 36 4.97 13.94 -12.39
N LEU A 37 4.19 14.95 -12.75
CA LEU A 37 4.60 16.01 -13.69
C LEU A 37 5.76 16.85 -13.15
N VAL A 38 5.68 17.28 -11.89
CA VAL A 38 6.74 18.09 -11.26
C VAL A 38 8.04 17.29 -11.18
N MET A 39 7.96 16.03 -10.77
CA MET A 39 9.15 15.18 -10.66
C MET A 39 9.70 14.80 -12.02
N ALA A 40 8.86 14.46 -13.00
CA ALA A 40 9.29 14.19 -14.38
C ALA A 40 10.07 15.39 -14.93
N LYS A 41 9.57 16.62 -14.73
CA LYS A 41 10.29 17.84 -15.13
C LYS A 41 11.56 18.07 -14.31
N PHE A 42 11.54 17.87 -12.99
CA PHE A 42 12.67 18.18 -12.11
C PHE A 42 13.83 17.19 -12.25
N LEU A 43 13.51 15.92 -12.55
CA LEU A 43 14.45 14.81 -12.75
C LEU A 43 14.73 14.52 -14.23
N ALA A 44 14.07 15.23 -15.17
CA ALA A 44 14.35 15.14 -16.60
C ALA A 44 15.86 15.30 -16.85
N GLY A 45 16.48 14.27 -17.44
CA GLY A 45 17.91 14.24 -17.78
C GLY A 45 18.87 14.10 -16.58
N LYS A 46 18.38 14.02 -15.33
CA LYS A 46 19.23 13.82 -14.14
C LYS A 46 19.31 12.36 -13.69
N VAL A 47 18.32 11.56 -14.05
CA VAL A 47 18.30 10.14 -13.73
C VAL A 47 18.95 9.38 -14.89
N PRO A 48 20.08 8.70 -14.67
CA PRO A 48 20.71 7.91 -15.72
C PRO A 48 19.83 6.70 -16.05
N THR A 49 19.88 6.26 -17.31
CA THR A 49 19.34 4.96 -17.72
C THR A 49 20.08 3.87 -16.95
N ILE A 50 19.33 2.99 -16.29
CA ILE A 50 19.92 1.89 -15.52
C ILE A 50 19.59 0.59 -16.25
N GLU A 51 20.60 -0.24 -16.46
CA GLU A 51 20.40 -1.60 -16.94
C GLU A 51 20.06 -2.51 -15.76
N VAL A 52 18.88 -3.12 -15.81
CA VAL A 52 18.42 -4.08 -14.81
C VAL A 52 18.03 -5.36 -15.53
N LEU A 53 18.66 -6.47 -15.17
CA LEU A 53 18.30 -7.80 -15.68
C LEU A 53 18.40 -7.90 -17.23
N GLY A 54 19.39 -7.22 -17.82
CA GLY A 54 19.62 -7.16 -19.28
C GLY A 54 18.65 -6.26 -20.04
N ARG A 55 17.88 -5.41 -19.33
CA ARG A 55 16.94 -4.45 -19.91
C ARG A 55 17.32 -3.03 -19.50
N GLU A 56 17.39 -2.14 -20.48
CA GLU A 56 17.58 -0.71 -20.25
C GLU A 56 16.28 -0.10 -19.74
N MET A 57 16.30 0.46 -18.52
CA MET A 57 15.20 1.25 -17.98
C MET A 57 15.52 2.73 -18.11
N SER A 58 14.70 3.46 -18.87
CA SER A 58 14.78 4.92 -18.97
C SER A 58 14.64 5.57 -17.59
N GLY A 59 15.36 6.67 -17.38
CA GLY A 59 15.23 7.48 -16.17
C GLY A 59 13.79 7.92 -15.88
N SER A 60 12.95 8.12 -16.91
CA SER A 60 11.53 8.43 -16.74
C SER A 60 10.75 7.30 -16.06
N VAL A 61 10.98 6.05 -16.46
CA VAL A 61 10.34 4.86 -15.90
C VAL A 61 10.70 4.70 -14.43
N ILE A 62 11.97 4.94 -14.08
CA ILE A 62 12.44 4.89 -12.69
C ILE A 62 11.70 5.92 -11.82
N VAL A 63 11.56 7.15 -12.32
CA VAL A 63 10.82 8.23 -11.62
C VAL A 63 9.37 7.81 -11.37
N ILE A 64 8.70 7.25 -12.38
CA ILE A 64 7.31 6.79 -12.27
C ILE A 64 7.19 5.66 -11.25
N ILE A 65 8.05 4.64 -11.31
CA ILE A 65 8.05 3.52 -10.36
C ILE A 65 8.20 4.03 -8.91
N VAL A 66 9.13 4.93 -8.67
CA VAL A 66 9.38 5.49 -7.33
C VAL A 66 8.14 6.24 -6.84
N ILE A 67 7.57 7.11 -7.68
CA ILE A 67 6.42 7.93 -7.29
C ILE A 67 5.20 7.06 -7.02
N ILE A 68 4.86 6.16 -7.94
CA ILE A 68 3.73 5.26 -7.77
C ILE A 68 3.94 4.34 -6.57
N GLY A 69 5.16 3.84 -6.34
CA GLY A 69 5.49 3.05 -5.15
C GLY A 69 5.27 3.84 -3.86
N LEU A 70 5.66 5.12 -3.84
CA LEU A 70 5.49 6.02 -2.70
C LEU A 70 4.05 6.52 -2.50
N THR A 71 3.19 6.48 -3.52
CA THR A 71 1.80 6.97 -3.39
C THR A 71 0.75 5.87 -3.32
N SER A 72 0.97 4.73 -4.00
CA SER A 72 -0.04 3.66 -4.13
C SER A 72 -0.36 2.95 -2.81
N TRP A 73 0.59 2.89 -1.88
CA TRP A 73 0.43 2.14 -0.63
C TRP A 73 -0.69 2.69 0.26
N MET A 74 -1.05 3.97 0.12
CA MET A 74 -2.08 4.63 0.91
C MET A 74 -3.48 4.08 0.64
N TYR A 75 -3.77 3.76 -0.63
CA TYR A 75 -5.04 3.15 -1.01
C TYR A 75 -5.15 1.74 -0.44
N LEU A 76 -4.10 0.93 -0.63
CA LEU A 76 -4.03 -0.43 -0.10
C LEU A 76 -4.14 -0.46 1.43
N ALA A 77 -3.54 0.51 2.13
CA ALA A 77 -3.64 0.60 3.59
C ALA A 77 -5.08 0.74 4.08
N ARG A 78 -5.94 1.50 3.38
CA ARG A 78 -7.34 1.69 3.74
C ARG A 78 -8.17 0.44 3.53
N ILE A 79 -7.95 -0.27 2.42
CA ILE A 79 -8.61 -1.56 2.14
C ILE A 79 -8.27 -2.55 3.26
N VAL A 80 -6.98 -2.74 3.51
CA VAL A 80 -6.51 -3.69 4.53
C VAL A 80 -7.01 -3.29 5.91
N ARG A 81 -7.04 -2.00 6.25
CA ARG A 81 -7.63 -1.52 7.52
C ARG A 81 -9.10 -1.93 7.64
N ALA A 82 -9.91 -1.69 6.61
CA ALA A 82 -11.33 -2.03 6.61
C ALA A 82 -11.55 -3.54 6.79
N ASP A 83 -10.79 -4.36 6.07
CA ASP A 83 -10.84 -5.81 6.19
C ASP A 83 -10.41 -6.27 7.60
N PHE A 84 -9.35 -5.70 8.15
CA PHE A 84 -8.88 -6.03 9.51
C PHE A 84 -9.90 -5.63 10.58
N LEU A 85 -10.56 -4.47 10.43
CA LEU A 85 -11.64 -4.05 11.34
C LEU A 85 -12.83 -5.03 11.31
N SER A 86 -13.17 -5.56 10.15
CA SER A 86 -14.25 -6.54 9.99
C SER A 86 -13.85 -7.94 10.47
N LEU A 87 -12.67 -8.41 10.08
CA LEU A 87 -12.19 -9.76 10.37
C LEU A 87 -11.86 -9.94 11.86
N LYS A 88 -11.37 -8.91 12.56
CA LYS A 88 -11.06 -9.01 13.99
C LYS A 88 -12.29 -9.30 14.85
N GLU A 89 -13.49 -8.95 14.39
CA GLU A 89 -14.76 -9.16 15.09
C GLU A 89 -15.40 -10.52 14.76
N ARG A 90 -14.77 -11.35 13.92
CA ARG A 90 -15.27 -12.68 13.56
C ARG A 90 -15.03 -13.70 14.67
N GLU A 91 -15.94 -14.67 14.78
CA GLU A 91 -15.92 -15.73 15.81
C GLU A 91 -14.60 -16.51 15.86
N PHE A 92 -13.97 -16.80 14.71
CA PHE A 92 -12.70 -17.53 14.68
C PHE A 92 -11.54 -16.73 15.29
N VAL A 93 -11.59 -15.39 15.23
CA VAL A 93 -10.59 -14.52 15.87
C VAL A 93 -10.85 -14.47 17.37
N LEU A 94 -12.11 -14.31 17.78
CA LEU A 94 -12.50 -14.30 19.18
C LEU A 94 -12.14 -15.63 19.87
N ALA A 95 -12.37 -16.75 19.20
CA ALA A 95 -11.99 -18.07 19.69
C ALA A 95 -10.46 -18.18 19.84
N ALA A 96 -9.68 -17.70 18.86
CA ALA A 96 -8.22 -17.70 18.93
C ALA A 96 -7.67 -16.83 20.07
N ASP A 97 -8.31 -15.68 20.33
CA ASP A 97 -7.96 -14.78 21.43
C ASP A 97 -8.28 -15.41 22.80
N THR A 98 -9.46 -16.04 22.93
CA THR A 98 -9.92 -16.69 24.17
C THR A 98 -8.99 -17.84 24.60
N ILE A 99 -8.39 -18.56 23.65
CA ILE A 99 -7.41 -19.63 23.95
C ILE A 99 -5.98 -19.09 24.19
N GLY A 100 -5.78 -17.77 24.24
CA GLY A 100 -4.51 -17.13 24.56
C GLY A 100 -3.54 -17.01 23.39
N THR A 101 -4.03 -17.01 22.14
CA THR A 101 -3.14 -16.81 20.98
C THR A 101 -2.57 -15.39 20.98
N LYS A 102 -1.24 -15.26 20.91
CA LYS A 102 -0.60 -13.94 20.86
C LYS A 102 -1.11 -13.13 19.65
N ASN A 103 -1.24 -11.81 19.81
CA ASN A 103 -1.70 -10.88 18.77
C ASN A 103 -0.98 -11.07 17.42
N ARG A 104 0.34 -11.29 17.42
CA ARG A 104 1.10 -11.57 16.18
C ARG A 104 0.63 -12.85 15.49
N GLY A 105 0.30 -13.89 16.26
CA GLY A 105 -0.30 -15.12 15.74
C GLY A 105 -1.66 -14.85 15.11
N ILE A 106 -2.53 -14.10 15.79
CA ILE A 106 -3.85 -13.71 15.27
C ILE A 106 -3.70 -12.94 13.95
N ILE A 107 -2.85 -11.92 13.92
CA ILE A 107 -2.60 -11.09 12.74
C ILE A 107 -2.10 -11.94 11.56
N PHE A 108 -0.99 -12.66 11.72
CA PHE A 108 -0.31 -13.29 10.58
C PHE A 108 -0.88 -14.65 10.19
N ARG A 109 -1.53 -15.36 11.11
CA ARG A 109 -2.04 -16.73 10.87
C ARG A 109 -3.55 -16.78 10.65
N HIS A 110 -4.31 -15.80 11.14
CA HIS A 110 -5.77 -15.79 11.03
C HIS A 110 -6.26 -14.63 10.16
N ILE A 111 -5.94 -13.38 10.47
CA ILE A 111 -6.54 -12.23 9.77
C ILE A 111 -5.88 -11.96 8.40
N LEU A 112 -4.55 -11.88 8.35
CA LEU A 112 -3.82 -11.53 7.14
C LEU A 112 -4.08 -12.52 5.99
N PRO A 113 -4.07 -13.86 6.19
CA PRO A 113 -4.41 -14.81 5.13
C PRO A 113 -5.82 -14.61 4.58
N ASN A 114 -6.79 -14.28 5.44
CA ASN A 114 -8.18 -13.99 5.03
C ASN A 114 -8.33 -12.63 4.32
N THR A 115 -7.34 -11.74 4.43
CA THR A 115 -7.30 -10.45 3.73
C THR A 115 -6.56 -10.54 2.38
N MET A 116 -6.04 -11.72 1.99
CA MET A 116 -5.20 -11.82 0.79
C MET A 116 -5.95 -11.58 -0.51
N ALA A 117 -7.20 -12.01 -0.62
CA ALA A 117 -7.99 -11.82 -1.84
C ALA A 117 -8.14 -10.33 -2.22
N PRO A 118 -8.62 -9.43 -1.34
CA PRO A 118 -8.71 -8.00 -1.67
C PRO A 118 -7.33 -7.35 -1.88
N ILE A 119 -6.28 -7.80 -1.18
CA ILE A 119 -4.90 -7.31 -1.40
C ILE A 119 -4.43 -7.64 -2.82
N ILE A 120 -4.64 -8.87 -3.29
CA ILE A 120 -4.24 -9.31 -4.62
C ILE A 120 -5.00 -8.52 -5.70
N VAL A 121 -6.32 -8.34 -5.53
CA VAL A 121 -7.13 -7.55 -6.46
C VAL A 121 -6.64 -6.10 -6.53
N ALA A 122 -6.42 -5.46 -5.39
CA ALA A 122 -5.92 -4.09 -5.33
C ALA A 122 -4.51 -3.96 -5.94
N ALA A 123 -3.63 -4.94 -5.73
CA ALA A 123 -2.30 -4.97 -6.34
C ALA A 123 -2.39 -5.07 -7.87
N THR A 124 -3.24 -5.95 -8.39
CA THR A 124 -3.45 -6.10 -9.84
C THR A 124 -3.97 -4.81 -10.48
N LEU A 125 -4.96 -4.17 -9.86
CA LEU A 125 -5.46 -2.86 -10.31
C LEU A 125 -4.39 -1.77 -10.23
N GLY A 126 -3.54 -1.81 -9.20
CA GLY A 126 -2.40 -0.91 -9.05
C GLY A 126 -1.39 -1.05 -10.19
N VAL A 127 -1.07 -2.27 -10.60
CA VAL A 127 -0.19 -2.53 -11.76
C VAL A 127 -0.81 -2.00 -13.04
N ALA A 128 -2.10 -2.27 -13.30
CA ALA A 128 -2.79 -1.73 -14.46
C ALA A 128 -2.77 -0.18 -14.48
N GLY A 129 -3.01 0.45 -13.32
CA GLY A 129 -2.94 1.90 -13.19
C GLY A 129 -1.54 2.47 -13.42
N ALA A 130 -0.49 1.74 -13.04
CA ALA A 130 0.89 2.14 -13.28
C ALA A 130 1.26 2.11 -14.76
N ILE A 131 0.87 1.06 -15.48
CA ILE A 131 1.07 0.94 -16.94
C ILE A 131 0.37 2.07 -17.68
N LEU A 132 -0.90 2.34 -17.32
CA LEU A 132 -1.63 3.44 -17.91
C LEU A 132 -0.98 4.79 -17.64
N SER A 133 -0.50 5.01 -16.41
CA SER A 133 0.16 6.27 -16.03
C SER A 133 1.45 6.50 -16.82
N GLU A 134 2.23 5.45 -17.08
CA GLU A 134 3.40 5.52 -17.96
C GLU A 134 3.00 5.87 -19.39
N ALA A 135 1.97 5.23 -19.95
CA ALA A 135 1.54 5.49 -21.32
C ALA A 135 1.03 6.91 -21.57
N TYR A 136 0.56 7.62 -20.52
CA TYR A 136 0.10 9.01 -20.61
C TYR A 136 1.23 10.04 -20.63
N ILE A 137 2.42 9.71 -20.11
CA ILE A 137 3.54 10.64 -19.88
C ILE A 137 4.62 10.41 -20.94
#